data_AF-A0A165DX48-F1
#
_entry.id   AF-A0A165DX48-F1
#
_cell.length_a   1.000
_cell.length_b   1.000
_cell.length_c   1.000
_cell.angle_alpha   90.00
_cell.angle_beta   90.00
_cell.angle_gamma   90.00
#
_symmetry.space_group_name_H-M   'P 1'
#
loop_
_entity.id
_entity.type
_entity.pdbx_description
1 polymer ?
#
loop_
_entity_poly.entity_id
_entity_poly.type
_entity_poly.pdbx_seq_one_letter_code
_entity_poly.pdbx_strand_id
1 'polypeptide(L)'
;MLWRTLRWEPGMHVEHALAILERSARAKISINIRFADLPSRPLSATEISDGHTVFRAATQQTHLGRTTEFTLDVTPDAWDEHIFEPLVCTETPLSMPALESLCISLWDDALASIRPIRIRAFDLRYITLEACEVVSWGMLAGTSTTRVSVGGFTLKLSDIATLLEFAPNLDDLCIGSTICPTSIHNDLGPEELARIRARLSVPPHAGHRLTNLDAQSVVAPGLALLCQVLPAQLRVPNIALMQNTSMHGDDGWSEFLAISRMGTVSEIDIRACAKLVTLYSAEAKTTRILHSSRLRPATVIRGLVNAHLPIWDTVVVLSIDVLEWCVLVNPLCEAGIGLLRTLRDLTLNVDQSELSARAPPY
;
A
#
# COMPACT_ATOMS: atom_id res chain seq x y z
N MET A 1 0.46 4.48 -33.75
CA MET A 1 0.16 4.28 -32.31
C MET A 1 -0.06 5.61 -31.55
N LEU A 2 -0.16 6.77 -32.21
CA LEU A 2 0.03 8.10 -31.58
C LEU A 2 -1.10 8.64 -30.65
N TRP A 3 -2.24 7.96 -30.47
CA TRP A 3 -3.40 8.55 -29.75
C TRP A 3 -4.09 7.55 -28.80
N ARG A 4 -3.32 6.68 -28.13
CA ARG A 4 -3.88 5.67 -27.20
C ARG A 4 -3.75 6.03 -25.73
N THR A 5 -3.10 7.14 -25.42
CA THR A 5 -2.85 7.57 -24.04
C THR A 5 -3.16 9.04 -23.93
N LEU A 6 -4.15 9.36 -23.09
CA LEU A 6 -4.38 10.71 -22.60
C LEU A 6 -3.65 10.83 -21.26
N ARG A 7 -2.70 11.77 -21.20
CA ARG A 7 -2.11 12.22 -19.95
C ARG A 7 -2.32 13.71 -19.83
N TRP A 8 -2.87 14.14 -18.70
CA TRP A 8 -3.01 15.55 -18.36
C TRP A 8 -2.50 15.80 -16.94
N GLU A 9 -1.70 16.84 -16.78
CA GLU A 9 -1.17 17.34 -15.51
C GLU A 9 -1.09 18.88 -15.56
N PRO A 10 -0.93 19.56 -14.41
CA PRO A 10 -0.91 21.02 -14.37
C PRO A 10 0.15 21.61 -15.33
N GLY A 11 -0.22 22.69 -16.02
CA GLY A 11 0.62 23.30 -17.06
C GLY A 11 0.47 22.70 -18.46
N MET A 12 -0.27 21.59 -18.63
CA MET A 12 -0.59 21.04 -19.95
C MET A 12 -1.83 21.70 -20.57
N HIS A 13 -1.75 21.99 -21.87
CA HIS A 13 -2.87 22.52 -22.65
C HIS A 13 -4.05 21.54 -22.75
N VAL A 14 -5.26 22.04 -22.45
CA VAL A 14 -6.52 21.29 -22.53
C VAL A 14 -6.79 20.78 -23.94
N GLU A 15 -6.49 21.60 -24.96
CA GLU A 15 -6.75 21.29 -26.36
C GLU A 15 -6.02 20.02 -26.82
N HIS A 16 -4.82 19.76 -26.27
CA HIS A 16 -4.08 18.54 -26.57
C HIS A 16 -4.78 17.30 -26.01
N ALA A 17 -5.28 17.36 -24.78
CA ALA A 17 -6.00 16.26 -24.15
C ALA A 17 -7.31 15.95 -24.91
N LEU A 18 -8.07 17.00 -25.27
CA LEU A 18 -9.30 16.86 -26.05
C LEU A 18 -9.02 16.31 -27.46
N ALA A 19 -7.96 16.78 -28.13
CA ALA A 19 -7.57 16.25 -29.43
C ALA A 19 -7.21 14.76 -29.38
N ILE A 20 -6.61 14.27 -28.29
CA ILE A 20 -6.35 12.83 -28.11
C ILE A 20 -7.68 12.04 -28.03
N LEU A 21 -8.64 12.53 -27.24
CA LEU A 21 -9.96 11.89 -27.11
C LEU A 21 -10.67 11.78 -28.46
N GLU A 22 -10.63 12.83 -29.27
CA GLU A 22 -11.24 12.88 -30.59
C GLU A 22 -10.50 12.00 -31.61
N ARG A 23 -9.17 12.17 -31.72
CA ARG A 23 -8.34 11.50 -32.75
C ARG A 23 -8.12 10.01 -32.51
N SER A 24 -8.33 9.55 -31.28
CA SER A 24 -8.25 8.12 -30.95
C SER A 24 -9.32 7.28 -31.66
N ALA A 25 -10.29 7.88 -32.35
CA ALA A 25 -11.20 7.22 -33.31
C ALA A 25 -11.85 5.92 -32.78
N ARG A 26 -12.30 5.95 -31.51
CA ARG A 26 -12.89 4.81 -30.77
C ARG A 26 -11.95 3.66 -30.43
N ALA A 27 -10.64 3.78 -30.66
CA ALA A 27 -9.66 2.82 -30.17
C ALA A 27 -9.63 2.78 -28.62
N LYS A 28 -9.22 1.63 -28.07
CA LYS A 28 -8.88 1.48 -26.65
C LYS A 28 -7.91 2.58 -26.21
N ILE A 29 -8.15 3.15 -25.04
CA ILE A 29 -7.43 4.32 -24.53
C ILE A 29 -7.08 4.17 -23.04
N SER A 30 -5.88 4.58 -22.68
CA SER A 30 -5.46 4.81 -21.30
C SER A 30 -5.63 6.28 -20.94
N ILE A 31 -6.23 6.57 -19.79
CA ILE A 31 -6.54 7.92 -19.33
C ILE A 31 -5.84 8.13 -17.98
N ASN A 32 -5.01 9.17 -17.89
CA ASN A 32 -4.33 9.59 -16.69
C ASN A 32 -4.52 11.10 -16.49
N ILE A 33 -5.20 11.48 -15.41
CA ILE A 33 -5.49 12.87 -15.08
C ILE A 33 -4.99 13.12 -13.66
N ARG A 34 -4.06 14.06 -13.52
CA ARG A 34 -3.46 14.42 -12.23
C ARG A 34 -3.72 15.88 -11.90
N PHE A 35 -4.31 16.13 -10.73
CA PHE A 35 -4.48 17.45 -10.11
C PHE A 35 -3.49 17.63 -8.96
N ALA A 36 -2.22 17.37 -9.24
CA ALA A 36 -1.10 17.56 -8.33
C ALA A 36 0.12 17.94 -9.15
N ASP A 37 0.86 18.95 -8.68
CA ASP A 37 2.15 19.33 -9.25
C ASP A 37 3.27 19.00 -8.26
N LEU A 38 4.41 18.52 -8.77
CA LEU A 38 5.58 18.17 -7.95
C LEU A 38 6.70 19.20 -8.20
N PRO A 39 7.24 19.85 -7.15
CA PRO A 39 6.89 19.74 -5.72
C PRO A 39 5.60 20.51 -5.38
N SER A 40 4.83 19.97 -4.42
CA SER A 40 3.46 20.31 -3.98
C SER A 40 3.15 21.81 -3.81
N ARG A 41 3.12 22.57 -4.90
CA ARG A 41 2.61 23.94 -4.91
C ARG A 41 1.08 23.91 -5.00
N PRO A 42 0.41 24.93 -4.45
CA PRO A 42 -1.02 25.12 -4.72
C PRO A 42 -1.27 25.26 -6.23
N LEU A 43 -2.34 24.63 -6.71
CA LEU A 43 -2.80 24.79 -8.08
C LEU A 43 -3.48 26.14 -8.26
N SER A 44 -3.27 26.76 -9.42
CA SER A 44 -4.03 27.96 -9.79
C SER A 44 -5.47 27.59 -10.18
N ALA A 45 -6.39 28.56 -10.07
CA ALA A 45 -7.78 28.36 -10.47
C ALA A 45 -7.92 27.95 -11.96
N THR A 46 -7.04 28.44 -12.83
CA THR A 46 -7.00 28.06 -14.24
C THR A 46 -6.61 26.60 -14.41
N GLU A 47 -5.56 26.13 -13.72
CA GLU A 47 -5.14 24.72 -13.78
C GLU A 47 -6.23 23.78 -13.28
N ILE A 48 -6.93 24.15 -12.20
CA ILE A 48 -8.06 23.38 -11.69
C ILE A 48 -9.18 23.32 -12.74
N SER A 49 -9.58 24.46 -13.30
CA SER A 49 -10.63 24.55 -14.34
C SER A 49 -10.27 23.76 -15.60
N ASP A 50 -9.00 23.79 -16.00
CA ASP A 50 -8.49 23.06 -17.16
C ASP A 50 -8.59 21.55 -16.92
N GLY A 51 -8.14 21.08 -15.76
CA GLY A 51 -8.24 19.68 -15.38
C GLY A 51 -9.69 19.20 -15.26
N HIS A 52 -10.57 20.04 -14.70
CA HIS A 52 -12.01 19.77 -14.64
C HIS A 52 -12.62 19.61 -16.03
N THR A 53 -12.19 20.44 -16.99
CA THR A 53 -12.62 20.34 -18.39
C THR A 53 -12.18 19.03 -19.02
N VAL A 54 -10.91 18.64 -18.82
CA VAL A 54 -10.38 17.37 -19.32
C VAL A 54 -11.09 16.18 -18.68
N PHE A 55 -11.33 16.22 -17.37
CA PHE A 55 -12.06 15.18 -16.65
C PHE A 55 -13.48 15.00 -17.18
N ARG A 56 -14.26 16.09 -17.31
CA ARG A 56 -15.62 16.05 -17.86
C ARG A 56 -15.66 15.47 -19.27
N ALA A 57 -14.68 15.82 -20.11
CA ALA A 57 -14.57 15.25 -21.46
C ALA A 57 -14.25 13.75 -21.40
N ALA A 58 -13.27 13.35 -20.59
CA ALA A 58 -12.82 11.97 -20.45
C ALA A 58 -13.90 11.04 -19.87
N THR A 59 -14.78 11.54 -19.00
CA THR A 59 -15.88 10.78 -18.38
C THR A 59 -17.16 10.75 -19.21
N GLN A 60 -17.15 11.29 -20.43
CA GLN A 60 -18.27 11.08 -21.35
C GLN A 60 -18.43 9.60 -21.69
N GLN A 61 -19.69 9.17 -21.83
CA GLN A 61 -20.05 7.77 -22.13
C GLN A 61 -19.36 7.23 -23.40
N THR A 62 -19.06 8.10 -24.37
CA THR A 62 -18.33 7.79 -25.60
C THR A 62 -16.91 7.29 -25.36
N HIS A 63 -16.32 7.56 -24.19
CA HIS A 63 -14.94 7.21 -23.86
C HIS A 63 -14.84 6.12 -22.80
N LEU A 64 -15.71 6.15 -21.78
CA LEU A 64 -15.72 5.16 -20.69
C LEU A 64 -15.79 3.71 -21.17
N GLY A 65 -16.58 3.43 -22.20
CA GLY A 65 -16.74 2.06 -22.74
C GLY A 65 -15.50 1.46 -23.38
N ARG A 66 -14.48 2.27 -23.69
CA ARG A 66 -13.23 1.86 -24.36
C ARG A 66 -11.98 2.14 -23.53
N THR A 67 -12.13 2.73 -22.35
CA THR A 67 -11.02 3.02 -21.45
C THR A 67 -10.49 1.72 -20.87
N THR A 68 -9.19 1.44 -21.06
CA THR A 68 -8.51 0.26 -20.53
C THR A 68 -7.76 0.54 -19.23
N GLU A 69 -7.33 1.77 -19.04
CA GLU A 69 -6.65 2.20 -17.82
C GLU A 69 -7.21 3.57 -17.42
N PHE A 70 -7.55 3.73 -16.15
CA PHE A 70 -8.05 4.99 -15.62
C PHE A 70 -7.27 5.35 -14.35
N THR A 71 -6.53 6.45 -14.42
CA THR A 71 -5.80 7.02 -13.29
C THR A 71 -6.32 8.42 -13.01
N LEU A 72 -6.71 8.65 -11.76
CA LEU A 72 -7.15 9.94 -11.26
C LEU A 72 -6.46 10.23 -9.93
N ASP A 73 -5.78 11.37 -9.87
CA ASP A 73 -5.04 11.81 -8.67
C ASP A 73 -5.52 13.23 -8.35
N VAL A 74 -6.13 13.43 -7.18
CA VAL A 74 -6.87 14.66 -6.83
C VAL A 74 -6.45 15.17 -5.46
N THR A 75 -5.94 16.39 -5.45
CA THR A 75 -5.69 17.15 -4.22
C THR A 75 -6.99 17.73 -3.66
N PRO A 76 -7.08 18.03 -2.35
CA PRO A 76 -8.32 18.51 -1.74
C PRO A 76 -8.79 19.83 -2.39
N ASP A 77 -7.86 20.70 -2.74
CA ASP A 77 -8.12 22.01 -3.36
C ASP A 77 -8.76 21.90 -4.76
N ALA A 78 -8.53 20.79 -5.47
CA ALA A 78 -9.07 20.54 -6.79
C ALA A 78 -10.42 19.80 -6.77
N TRP A 79 -10.89 19.38 -5.60
CA TRP A 79 -12.13 18.63 -5.47
C TRP A 79 -13.36 19.52 -5.67
N ASP A 80 -14.24 19.12 -6.59
CA ASP A 80 -15.56 19.73 -6.81
C ASP A 80 -16.61 18.62 -6.99
N GLU A 81 -17.60 18.59 -6.11
CA GLU A 81 -18.63 17.54 -6.08
C GLU A 81 -19.44 17.47 -7.39
N HIS A 82 -19.66 18.59 -8.08
CA HIS A 82 -20.39 18.62 -9.36
C HIS A 82 -19.53 18.12 -10.52
N ILE A 83 -18.20 18.26 -10.41
CA ILE A 83 -17.28 17.73 -11.42
C ILE A 83 -17.17 16.22 -11.29
N PHE A 84 -16.93 15.74 -10.08
CA PHE A 84 -16.67 14.33 -9.80
C PHE A 84 -17.93 13.52 -9.50
N GLU A 85 -19.12 14.14 -9.55
CA GLU A 85 -20.44 13.48 -9.40
C GLU A 85 -20.53 12.11 -10.10
N PRO A 86 -20.07 11.93 -11.36
CA PRO A 86 -20.15 10.65 -12.06
C PRO A 86 -19.41 9.49 -11.37
N LEU A 87 -18.46 9.79 -10.48
CA LEU A 87 -17.70 8.78 -9.72
C LEU A 87 -18.33 8.44 -8.37
N VAL A 88 -19.09 9.36 -7.76
CA VAL A 88 -19.47 9.27 -6.33
C VAL A 88 -20.96 9.34 -6.04
N CYS A 89 -21.74 10.11 -6.81
CA CYS A 89 -23.10 10.50 -6.41
C CYS A 89 -24.21 9.88 -7.27
N THR A 90 -23.88 9.21 -8.38
CA THR A 90 -24.90 8.63 -9.26
C THR A 90 -25.57 7.40 -8.63
N GLU A 91 -26.90 7.30 -8.74
CA GLU A 91 -27.64 6.09 -8.32
C GLU A 91 -27.17 4.86 -9.11
N THR A 92 -26.79 5.07 -10.37
CA THR A 92 -26.26 4.04 -11.26
C THR A 92 -24.74 4.10 -11.31
N PRO A 93 -24.04 2.97 -11.08
CA PRO A 93 -22.59 2.94 -11.20
C PRO A 93 -22.09 3.29 -12.61
N LEU A 94 -20.98 4.02 -12.67
CA LEU A 94 -20.28 4.37 -13.90
C LEU A 94 -19.72 3.12 -14.57
N SER A 95 -20.30 2.73 -15.70
CA SER A 95 -19.93 1.51 -16.41
C SER A 95 -18.66 1.71 -17.25
N MET A 96 -17.63 0.93 -16.96
CA MET A 96 -16.33 0.93 -17.64
C MET A 96 -15.90 -0.51 -18.00
N PRO A 97 -16.62 -1.19 -18.92
CA PRO A 97 -16.48 -2.63 -19.17
C PRO A 97 -15.16 -3.06 -19.82
N ALA A 98 -14.41 -2.12 -20.40
CA ALA A 98 -13.10 -2.41 -21.01
C ALA A 98 -11.93 -2.14 -20.05
N LEU A 99 -12.22 -1.69 -18.83
CA LEU A 99 -11.20 -1.28 -17.87
C LEU A 99 -10.45 -2.50 -17.35
N GLU A 100 -9.13 -2.43 -17.37
CA GLU A 100 -8.21 -3.47 -16.91
C GLU A 100 -7.41 -2.96 -15.70
N SER A 101 -7.22 -1.65 -15.56
CA SER A 101 -6.49 -1.01 -14.46
C SER A 101 -7.21 0.23 -13.94
N LEU A 102 -7.42 0.30 -12.62
CA LEU A 102 -8.00 1.46 -11.94
C LEU A 102 -7.03 1.98 -10.88
N CYS A 103 -6.74 3.28 -10.91
CA CYS A 103 -5.97 3.98 -9.88
C CYS A 103 -6.70 5.28 -9.52
N ILE A 104 -7.18 5.41 -8.29
CA ILE A 104 -7.78 6.65 -7.79
C ILE A 104 -7.10 6.99 -6.46
N SER A 105 -6.51 8.18 -6.39
CA SER A 105 -5.92 8.73 -5.16
C SER A 105 -6.56 10.08 -4.86
N LEU A 106 -7.23 10.18 -3.72
CA LEU A 106 -7.79 11.41 -3.19
C LEU A 106 -6.94 11.78 -1.97
N TRP A 107 -6.37 12.98 -1.92
CA TRP A 107 -5.46 13.35 -0.82
C TRP A 107 -6.22 13.89 0.41
N ASP A 108 -7.45 13.44 0.64
CA ASP A 108 -8.34 13.87 1.74
C ASP A 108 -9.13 12.69 2.31
N ASP A 109 -8.94 12.39 3.60
CA ASP A 109 -9.64 11.32 4.31
C ASP A 109 -11.09 11.69 4.68
N ALA A 110 -11.40 12.98 4.81
CA ALA A 110 -12.75 13.45 5.10
C ALA A 110 -13.70 13.19 3.91
N LEU A 111 -13.18 13.26 2.68
CA LEU A 111 -13.94 12.95 1.45
C LEU A 111 -14.17 11.44 1.28
N ALA A 112 -13.23 10.60 1.71
CA ALA A 112 -13.23 9.15 1.50
C ALA A 112 -14.43 8.42 2.12
N SER A 113 -14.83 8.82 3.33
CA SER A 113 -15.82 8.11 4.16
C SER A 113 -17.28 8.47 3.85
N ILE A 114 -17.51 9.57 3.12
CA ILE A 114 -18.87 10.09 2.88
C ILE A 114 -19.40 9.65 1.50
N ARG A 115 -18.50 9.29 0.59
CA ARG A 115 -18.79 9.17 -0.85
C ARG A 115 -17.99 8.02 -1.50
N PRO A 116 -18.48 6.76 -1.38
CA PRO A 116 -17.79 5.63 -2.00
C PRO A 116 -17.82 5.73 -3.52
N ILE A 117 -16.74 5.30 -4.16
CA ILE A 117 -16.62 5.23 -5.61
C ILE A 117 -17.62 4.21 -6.16
N ARG A 118 -18.36 4.62 -7.19
CA ARG A 118 -19.39 3.86 -7.88
C ARG A 118 -18.98 3.54 -9.31
N ILE A 119 -17.86 2.85 -9.51
CA ILE A 119 -17.43 2.36 -10.83
C ILE A 119 -17.78 0.88 -10.97
N ARG A 120 -18.32 0.49 -12.13
CA ARG A 120 -18.54 -0.91 -12.51
C ARG A 120 -17.65 -1.26 -13.69
N ALA A 121 -16.56 -1.97 -13.42
CA ALA A 121 -15.64 -2.47 -14.43
C ALA A 121 -15.63 -4.00 -14.52
N PHE A 122 -15.80 -4.68 -13.37
CA PHE A 122 -15.70 -6.13 -13.16
C PHE A 122 -14.36 -6.72 -13.61
N ASP A 123 -13.76 -7.58 -12.77
CA ASP A 123 -12.57 -8.37 -13.13
C ASP A 123 -11.32 -7.53 -13.52
N LEU A 124 -11.10 -6.40 -12.84
CA LEU A 124 -9.90 -5.57 -13.02
C LEU A 124 -8.63 -6.36 -12.71
N ARG A 125 -7.55 -6.12 -13.46
CA ARG A 125 -6.23 -6.72 -13.18
C ARG A 125 -5.49 -6.01 -12.05
N TYR A 126 -5.56 -4.67 -12.06
CA TYR A 126 -4.88 -3.78 -11.13
C TYR A 126 -5.89 -2.82 -10.49
N ILE A 127 -5.88 -2.75 -9.16
CA ILE A 127 -6.73 -1.84 -8.39
C ILE A 127 -5.86 -1.06 -7.43
N THR A 128 -5.93 0.27 -7.46
CA THR A 128 -5.28 1.16 -6.49
C THR A 128 -6.28 2.21 -6.06
N LEU A 129 -6.58 2.26 -4.76
CA LEU A 129 -7.59 3.15 -4.17
C LEU A 129 -7.03 3.76 -2.90
N GLU A 130 -6.78 5.07 -2.92
CA GLU A 130 -6.17 5.80 -1.82
C GLU A 130 -7.09 6.94 -1.37
N ALA A 131 -7.52 6.88 -0.11
CA ALA A 131 -8.59 7.68 0.48
C ALA A 131 -9.91 7.62 -0.31
N CYS A 132 -10.32 6.41 -0.72
CA CYS A 132 -11.61 6.18 -1.36
C CYS A 132 -12.23 4.85 -0.96
N GLU A 133 -13.44 4.86 -0.40
CA GLU A 133 -14.22 3.63 -0.21
C GLU A 133 -14.82 3.14 -1.55
N VAL A 134 -15.11 1.84 -1.65
CA VAL A 134 -15.84 1.25 -2.79
C VAL A 134 -17.15 0.66 -2.29
N VAL A 135 -18.21 0.79 -3.09
CA VAL A 135 -19.53 0.26 -2.71
C VAL A 135 -19.52 -1.27 -2.59
N SER A 136 -18.81 -1.96 -3.48
CA SER A 136 -18.71 -3.42 -3.46
C SER A 136 -17.51 -3.89 -4.26
N TRP A 137 -16.69 -4.75 -3.66
CA TRP A 137 -15.58 -5.40 -4.36
C TRP A 137 -16.02 -6.25 -5.55
N GLY A 138 -17.22 -6.83 -5.54
CA GLY A 138 -17.75 -7.59 -6.67
C GLY A 138 -17.98 -6.76 -7.94
N MET A 139 -17.91 -5.43 -7.86
CA MET A 139 -18.00 -4.53 -9.02
C MET A 139 -16.65 -4.28 -9.70
N LEU A 140 -15.54 -4.60 -9.02
CA LEU A 140 -14.18 -4.27 -9.43
C LEU A 140 -13.27 -5.50 -9.50
N ALA A 141 -13.27 -6.31 -8.44
CA ALA A 141 -12.43 -7.49 -8.32
C ALA A 141 -13.03 -8.72 -9.00
N GLY A 142 -12.17 -9.63 -9.44
CA GLY A 142 -12.53 -10.90 -10.06
C GLY A 142 -11.32 -11.83 -10.22
N THR A 143 -11.49 -12.90 -10.99
CA THR A 143 -10.45 -13.90 -11.25
C THR A 143 -9.18 -13.37 -11.93
N SER A 144 -9.24 -12.26 -12.65
CA SER A 144 -8.12 -11.61 -13.31
C SER A 144 -7.39 -10.62 -12.40
N THR A 145 -7.94 -10.32 -11.22
CA THR A 145 -7.32 -9.42 -10.24
C THR A 145 -6.07 -10.06 -9.67
N THR A 146 -4.94 -9.37 -9.87
CA THR A 146 -3.61 -9.83 -9.43
C THR A 146 -3.02 -8.89 -8.39
N ARG A 147 -3.20 -7.57 -8.55
CA ARG A 147 -2.68 -6.58 -7.60
C ARG A 147 -3.78 -5.68 -7.07
N VAL A 148 -3.79 -5.49 -5.76
CA VAL A 148 -4.67 -4.55 -5.08
C VAL A 148 -3.87 -3.72 -4.09
N SER A 149 -4.01 -2.40 -4.17
CA SER A 149 -3.52 -1.46 -3.16
C SER A 149 -4.70 -0.63 -2.66
N VAL A 150 -4.98 -0.67 -1.36
CA VAL A 150 -6.11 0.07 -0.79
C VAL A 150 -5.76 0.64 0.59
N GLY A 151 -6.10 1.91 0.82
CA GLY A 151 -5.92 2.54 2.13
C GLY A 151 -6.18 4.04 2.12
N GLY A 152 -5.79 4.74 3.18
CA GLY A 152 -6.05 6.16 3.39
C GLY A 152 -7.44 6.47 3.96
N PHE A 153 -8.13 5.45 4.49
CA PHE A 153 -9.45 5.57 5.13
C PHE A 153 -9.69 4.40 6.10
N THR A 154 -10.87 4.34 6.71
CA THR A 154 -11.29 3.23 7.57
C THR A 154 -11.80 2.05 6.73
N LEU A 155 -11.02 0.97 6.67
CA LEU A 155 -11.39 -0.28 6.02
C LEU A 155 -12.21 -1.16 6.96
N LYS A 156 -13.28 -1.78 6.45
CA LYS A 156 -13.97 -2.85 7.17
C LYS A 156 -13.27 -4.17 6.98
N LEU A 157 -13.27 -5.01 8.02
CA LEU A 157 -12.66 -6.31 7.96
C LEU A 157 -13.43 -7.26 7.01
N SER A 158 -14.75 -7.10 6.93
CA SER A 158 -15.62 -7.79 5.97
C SER A 158 -15.31 -7.46 4.51
N ASP A 159 -14.91 -6.22 4.21
CA ASP A 159 -14.54 -5.77 2.87
C ASP A 159 -13.25 -6.44 2.39
N ILE A 160 -12.25 -6.55 3.27
CA ILE A 160 -11.00 -7.26 2.99
C ILE A 160 -11.27 -8.76 2.72
N ALA A 161 -12.14 -9.38 3.52
CA ALA A 161 -12.55 -10.75 3.30
C ALA A 161 -13.23 -10.94 1.93
N THR A 162 -14.17 -10.05 1.61
CA THR A 162 -14.92 -10.06 0.35
C THR A 162 -13.98 -9.87 -0.85
N LEU A 163 -13.01 -8.97 -0.76
CA LEU A 163 -11.96 -8.79 -1.77
C LEU A 163 -11.20 -10.08 -2.04
N LEU A 164 -10.74 -10.77 -0.99
CA LEU A 164 -9.99 -12.03 -1.11
C LEU A 164 -10.82 -13.15 -1.74
N GLU A 165 -12.14 -13.15 -1.55
CA GLU A 165 -13.05 -14.09 -2.20
C GLU A 165 -13.20 -13.84 -3.70
N PHE A 166 -13.32 -12.57 -4.09
CA PHE A 166 -13.46 -12.20 -5.50
C PHE A 166 -12.15 -12.28 -6.29
N ALA A 167 -11.00 -12.12 -5.63
CA ALA A 167 -9.67 -12.12 -6.26
C ALA A 167 -8.84 -13.38 -5.90
N PRO A 168 -9.22 -14.58 -6.38
CA PRO A 168 -8.52 -15.82 -6.04
C PRO A 168 -7.07 -15.90 -6.59
N ASN A 169 -6.74 -15.09 -7.60
CA ASN A 169 -5.42 -15.05 -8.24
C ASN A 169 -4.55 -13.86 -7.77
N LEU A 170 -4.94 -13.20 -6.68
CA LEU A 170 -4.19 -12.10 -6.09
C LEU A 170 -2.74 -12.54 -5.76
N ASP A 171 -1.76 -11.84 -6.33
CA ASP A 171 -0.34 -12.06 -6.13
C ASP A 171 0.33 -10.97 -5.28
N ASP A 172 -0.32 -9.81 -5.17
CA ASP A 172 0.20 -8.61 -4.52
C ASP A 172 -0.94 -7.83 -3.84
N LEU A 173 -0.85 -7.70 -2.51
CA LEU A 173 -1.80 -6.97 -1.69
C LEU A 173 -1.08 -5.90 -0.88
N CYS A 174 -1.43 -4.64 -1.09
CA CYS A 174 -1.02 -3.54 -0.26
C CYS A 174 -2.23 -2.98 0.52
N ILE A 175 -2.14 -2.97 1.85
CA ILE A 175 -3.13 -2.35 2.73
C ILE A 175 -2.49 -1.15 3.39
N GLY A 176 -2.99 0.06 3.13
CA GLY A 176 -2.34 1.26 3.62
C GLY A 176 -2.27 2.39 2.62
N SER A 177 -1.79 3.53 3.11
CA SER A 177 -1.49 4.69 2.30
C SER A 177 -0.24 5.38 2.83
N THR A 178 0.47 6.06 1.93
CA THR A 178 1.61 6.92 2.31
C THR A 178 1.17 8.35 2.64
N ILE A 179 -0.05 8.72 2.26
CA ILE A 179 -0.61 10.07 2.38
C ILE A 179 -1.49 10.17 3.62
N CYS A 180 -2.46 9.26 3.76
CA CYS A 180 -3.44 9.26 4.84
C CYS A 180 -3.30 7.99 5.70
N PRO A 181 -3.56 8.04 7.01
CA PRO A 181 -3.57 6.84 7.85
C PRO A 181 -4.70 5.90 7.45
N THR A 182 -4.46 4.59 7.53
CA THR A 182 -5.49 3.56 7.32
C THR A 182 -5.85 2.91 8.65
N SER A 183 -7.11 2.94 9.04
CA SER A 183 -7.60 2.15 10.18
C SER A 183 -8.38 0.93 9.69
N ILE A 184 -8.35 -0.16 10.45
CA ILE A 184 -9.17 -1.35 10.13
C ILE A 184 -10.20 -1.51 11.24
N HIS A 185 -11.47 -1.36 10.87
CA HIS A 185 -12.60 -1.57 11.75
C HIS A 185 -13.03 -3.03 11.71
N ASN A 186 -13.01 -3.69 12.86
CA ASN A 186 -13.58 -5.03 13.00
C ASN A 186 -15.11 -4.95 13.10
N ASP A 187 -15.77 -5.07 11.95
CA ASP A 187 -17.23 -5.13 11.83
C ASP A 187 -17.80 -6.56 11.89
N LEU A 188 -16.94 -7.57 12.12
CA LEU A 188 -17.30 -8.97 12.13
C LEU A 188 -17.39 -9.54 13.55
N GLY A 189 -18.46 -10.28 13.83
CA GLY A 189 -18.56 -11.10 15.04
C GLY A 189 -17.63 -12.33 14.99
N PRO A 190 -17.28 -12.94 16.15
CA PRO A 190 -16.37 -14.10 16.20
C PRO A 190 -16.82 -15.29 15.34
N GLU A 191 -18.12 -15.60 15.35
CA GLU A 191 -18.68 -16.70 14.55
C GLU A 191 -18.62 -16.41 13.04
N GLU A 192 -18.83 -15.17 12.65
CA GLU A 192 -18.79 -14.75 11.26
C GLU A 192 -17.37 -14.79 10.71
N LEU A 193 -16.42 -14.27 11.49
CA LEU A 193 -15.00 -14.37 11.20
C LEU A 193 -14.55 -15.83 11.03
N ALA A 194 -15.01 -16.75 11.90
CA ALA A 194 -14.72 -18.17 11.78
C ALA A 194 -15.28 -18.78 10.48
N ARG A 195 -16.52 -18.42 10.09
CA ARG A 195 -17.14 -18.86 8.83
C ARG A 195 -16.39 -18.35 7.60
N ILE A 196 -16.06 -17.06 7.58
CA ILE A 196 -15.28 -16.41 6.52
C ILE A 196 -13.94 -17.10 6.37
N ARG A 197 -13.21 -17.26 7.49
CA ARG A 197 -11.90 -17.92 7.49
C ARG A 197 -11.97 -19.35 6.99
N ALA A 198 -13.01 -20.11 7.37
CA ALA A 198 -13.23 -21.46 6.87
C ALA A 198 -13.45 -21.47 5.34
N ARG A 199 -14.26 -20.53 4.81
CA ARG A 199 -14.52 -20.38 3.38
C ARG A 199 -13.26 -19.99 2.59
N LEU A 200 -12.51 -19.01 3.07
CA LEU A 200 -11.23 -18.58 2.49
C LEU A 200 -10.16 -19.68 2.54
N SER A 201 -10.30 -20.64 3.47
CA SER A 201 -9.37 -21.76 3.62
C SER A 201 -9.75 -23.00 2.78
N VAL A 202 -10.80 -22.95 1.96
CA VAL A 202 -11.13 -24.06 1.05
C VAL A 202 -10.14 -24.05 -0.13
N PRO A 203 -9.49 -25.18 -0.48
CA PRO A 203 -8.59 -25.24 -1.63
C PRO A 203 -9.29 -24.94 -2.98
N PRO A 204 -8.66 -24.16 -3.88
CA PRO A 204 -7.46 -23.36 -3.64
C PRO A 204 -7.78 -22.20 -2.69
N HIS A 205 -7.06 -22.11 -1.56
CA HIS A 205 -7.29 -21.10 -0.55
C HIS A 205 -7.22 -19.70 -1.17
N ALA A 206 -8.02 -18.76 -0.66
CA ALA A 206 -7.97 -17.37 -1.11
C ALA A 206 -6.56 -16.80 -0.92
N GLY A 207 -6.06 -16.08 -1.92
CA GLY A 207 -4.68 -15.58 -1.90
C GLY A 207 -3.61 -16.68 -1.97
N HIS A 208 -3.90 -17.91 -2.40
CA HIS A 208 -2.86 -18.95 -2.58
C HIS A 208 -1.71 -18.55 -3.52
N ARG A 209 -1.89 -17.52 -4.36
CA ARG A 209 -0.85 -16.93 -5.22
C ARG A 209 -0.16 -15.71 -4.61
N LEU A 210 -0.57 -15.28 -3.41
CA LEU A 210 -0.07 -14.07 -2.78
C LEU A 210 1.42 -14.21 -2.48
N THR A 211 2.22 -13.43 -3.21
CA THR A 211 3.68 -13.37 -3.06
C THR A 211 4.12 -12.17 -2.23
N ASN A 212 3.38 -11.06 -2.31
CA ASN A 212 3.68 -9.81 -1.63
C ASN A 212 2.50 -9.37 -0.77
N LEU A 213 2.78 -9.00 0.49
CA LEU A 213 1.81 -8.36 1.38
C LEU A 213 2.47 -7.12 2.00
N ASP A 214 2.02 -5.95 1.58
CA ASP A 214 2.57 -4.69 2.05
C ASP A 214 1.57 -3.98 2.96
N ALA A 215 2.07 -3.41 4.04
CA ALA A 215 1.30 -2.58 4.96
C ALA A 215 1.88 -1.17 4.97
N GLN A 216 1.05 -0.14 4.78
CA GLN A 216 1.52 1.26 4.77
C GLN A 216 0.72 2.12 5.75
N SER A 217 1.38 2.65 6.78
CA SER A 217 0.77 3.55 7.78
C SER A 217 -0.56 3.04 8.36
N VAL A 218 -0.66 1.71 8.58
CA VAL A 218 -1.85 1.06 9.15
C VAL A 218 -1.86 1.27 10.67
N VAL A 219 -2.96 1.79 11.19
CA VAL A 219 -3.16 2.09 12.61
C VAL A 219 -3.39 0.79 13.38
N ALA A 220 -2.71 0.61 14.52
CA ALA A 220 -2.90 -0.54 15.41
C ALA A 220 -4.34 -0.55 16.00
N PRO A 221 -4.99 -1.70 16.16
CA PRO A 221 -4.48 -3.07 15.96
C PRO A 221 -4.75 -3.63 14.55
N GLY A 222 -4.66 -2.81 13.50
CA GLY A 222 -5.09 -3.17 12.15
C GLY A 222 -4.36 -4.37 11.56
N LEU A 223 -3.04 -4.51 11.78
CA LEU A 223 -2.30 -5.66 11.25
C LEU A 223 -2.72 -6.97 11.91
N ALA A 224 -2.93 -6.95 13.23
CA ALA A 224 -3.48 -8.09 13.94
C ALA A 224 -4.86 -8.49 13.40
N LEU A 225 -5.73 -7.52 13.09
CA LEU A 225 -7.04 -7.77 12.48
C LEU A 225 -6.92 -8.36 11.07
N LEU A 226 -6.06 -7.80 10.22
CA LEU A 226 -5.81 -8.33 8.88
C LEU A 226 -5.38 -9.81 8.93
N CYS A 227 -4.48 -10.16 9.85
CA CYS A 227 -4.04 -11.53 10.05
C CYS A 227 -5.15 -12.50 10.52
N GLN A 228 -6.23 -12.00 11.14
CA GLN A 228 -7.35 -12.85 11.55
C GLN A 228 -8.20 -13.33 10.38
N VAL A 229 -8.29 -12.56 9.29
CA VAL A 229 -9.05 -12.91 8.09
C VAL A 229 -8.26 -13.82 7.15
N LEU A 230 -6.93 -13.63 7.08
CA LEU A 230 -6.09 -14.42 6.18
C LEU A 230 -6.18 -15.93 6.49
N PRO A 231 -6.20 -16.81 5.47
CA PRO A 231 -6.23 -18.25 5.68
C PRO A 231 -5.09 -18.73 6.57
N ALA A 232 -5.40 -19.68 7.45
CA ALA A 232 -4.42 -20.18 8.41
C ALA A 232 -3.22 -20.85 7.75
N GLN A 233 -3.34 -21.34 6.52
CA GLN A 233 -2.28 -22.03 5.77
C GLN A 233 -1.50 -21.08 4.86
N LEU A 234 -1.96 -19.83 4.70
CA LEU A 234 -1.33 -18.87 3.82
C LEU A 234 0.10 -18.58 4.30
N ARG A 235 1.05 -18.64 3.36
CA ARG A 235 2.45 -18.28 3.58
C ARG A 235 2.83 -17.26 2.53
N VAL A 236 2.96 -16.01 2.94
CA VAL A 236 3.39 -14.93 2.05
C VAL A 236 4.93 -14.82 2.14
N PRO A 237 5.65 -15.03 1.03
CA PRO A 237 7.10 -15.00 1.02
C PRO A 237 7.64 -13.60 1.31
N ASN A 238 7.07 -12.55 0.73
CA ASN A 238 7.51 -11.17 0.92
C ASN A 238 6.45 -10.38 1.68
N ILE A 239 6.82 -9.81 2.81
CA ILE A 239 5.93 -8.91 3.54
C ILE A 239 6.69 -7.65 3.90
N ALA A 240 6.16 -6.48 3.55
CA ALA A 240 6.73 -5.20 3.94
C ALA A 240 5.80 -4.42 4.88
N LEU A 241 6.39 -3.67 5.80
CA LEU A 241 5.72 -2.64 6.59
C LEU A 241 6.41 -1.31 6.32
N MET A 242 5.66 -0.32 5.86
CA MET A 242 6.11 1.06 5.70
C MET A 242 5.35 1.95 6.67
N GLN A 243 6.06 2.56 7.62
CA GLN A 243 5.49 3.51 8.57
C GLN A 243 5.96 4.94 8.23
N ASN A 244 5.05 5.76 7.74
CA ASN A 244 5.33 7.13 7.32
C ASN A 244 4.62 8.20 8.18
N THR A 245 3.59 7.83 8.94
CA THR A 245 2.79 8.76 9.76
C THR A 245 3.23 8.78 11.23
N SER A 246 3.23 9.96 11.84
CA SER A 246 3.66 10.20 13.24
C SER A 246 2.55 10.00 14.28
N MET A 247 1.37 9.55 13.86
CA MET A 247 0.14 9.78 14.64
C MET A 247 -0.18 8.69 15.66
N HIS A 248 0.38 7.47 15.56
CA HIS A 248 -0.05 6.36 16.40
C HIS A 248 1.14 5.52 16.89
N GLY A 249 1.08 5.12 18.17
CA GLY A 249 2.18 4.60 18.97
C GLY A 249 2.87 3.35 18.44
N ASP A 250 3.96 3.00 19.14
CA ASP A 250 5.00 2.00 18.82
C ASP A 250 4.52 0.54 18.55
N ASP A 251 3.21 0.27 18.51
CA ASP A 251 2.63 -1.08 18.59
C ASP A 251 2.49 -1.79 17.24
N GLY A 252 2.26 -1.07 16.14
CA GLY A 252 2.09 -1.68 14.81
C GLY A 252 3.32 -2.46 14.33
N TRP A 253 4.50 -2.08 14.82
CA TRP A 253 5.75 -2.79 14.58
C TRP A 253 5.80 -4.15 15.28
N SER A 254 5.42 -4.18 16.56
CA SER A 254 5.39 -5.40 17.37
C SER A 254 4.38 -6.40 16.81
N GLU A 255 3.21 -5.93 16.36
CA GLU A 255 2.21 -6.77 15.66
C GLU A 255 2.76 -7.37 14.37
N PHE A 256 3.46 -6.56 13.56
CA PHE A 256 4.04 -7.00 12.29
C PHE A 256 5.10 -8.08 12.47
N LEU A 257 5.99 -7.90 13.43
CA LEU A 257 6.96 -8.92 13.80
C LEU A 257 6.25 -10.16 14.38
N ALA A 258 5.20 -9.99 15.17
CA ALA A 258 4.43 -11.12 15.70
C ALA A 258 3.68 -11.94 14.64
N ILE A 259 3.61 -11.50 13.36
CA ILE A 259 3.05 -12.28 12.24
C ILE A 259 3.87 -13.57 12.07
N SER A 260 3.38 -14.59 12.77
CA SER A 260 4.07 -15.83 13.07
C SER A 260 4.31 -16.63 11.81
N ARG A 261 5.49 -16.53 11.16
CA ARG A 261 5.98 -17.50 10.14
C ARG A 261 7.33 -17.27 9.47
N MET A 262 8.21 -16.36 9.92
CA MET A 262 9.52 -16.27 9.25
C MET A 262 10.36 -17.53 9.38
N GLY A 263 10.19 -18.33 10.44
CA GLY A 263 11.03 -19.50 10.69
C GLY A 263 12.45 -19.07 11.07
N THR A 264 13.44 -19.79 10.53
CA THR A 264 14.87 -19.50 10.70
C THR A 264 15.25 -18.24 9.91
N VAL A 265 15.79 -17.22 10.57
CA VAL A 265 16.29 -16.01 9.90
C VAL A 265 17.79 -16.15 9.72
N SER A 266 18.24 -16.24 8.47
CA SER A 266 19.65 -16.43 8.15
C SER A 266 20.39 -15.11 8.01
N GLU A 267 19.72 -14.04 7.58
CA GLU A 267 20.36 -12.74 7.33
C GLU A 267 19.53 -11.59 7.88
N ILE A 268 20.21 -10.63 8.50
CA ILE A 268 19.63 -9.37 8.98
C ILE A 268 20.44 -8.21 8.42
N ASP A 269 19.77 -7.22 7.84
CA ASP A 269 20.36 -6.00 7.31
C ASP A 269 19.65 -4.76 7.89
N ILE A 270 20.41 -3.88 8.55
CA ILE A 270 19.92 -2.70 9.27
C ILE A 270 20.65 -1.46 8.73
N ARG A 271 19.93 -0.53 8.08
CA ARG A 271 20.53 0.62 7.35
C ARG A 271 19.95 2.01 7.71
N ALA A 272 20.79 3.04 7.46
CA ALA A 272 20.72 4.50 7.59
C ALA A 272 20.03 5.06 8.86
N CYS A 273 20.49 4.65 10.03
CA CYS A 273 19.87 4.89 11.34
C CYS A 273 18.49 4.21 11.50
N ALA A 274 18.48 2.88 11.33
CA ALA A 274 17.40 1.88 11.48
C ALA A 274 16.03 2.18 10.85
N LYS A 275 16.00 3.08 9.88
CA LYS A 275 14.81 3.37 9.08
C LYS A 275 14.47 2.25 8.13
N LEU A 276 15.42 1.37 7.81
CA LEU A 276 15.19 0.17 7.01
C LEU A 276 15.78 -1.05 7.73
N VAL A 277 14.95 -2.05 7.97
CA VAL A 277 15.37 -3.36 8.48
C VAL A 277 14.87 -4.43 7.52
N THR A 278 15.78 -5.28 7.05
CA THR A 278 15.45 -6.42 6.20
C THR A 278 15.82 -7.71 6.92
N LEU A 279 14.89 -8.65 6.96
CA LEU A 279 15.08 -9.99 7.52
C LEU A 279 14.87 -10.99 6.40
N TYR A 280 15.83 -11.89 6.22
CA TYR A 280 15.79 -12.90 5.16
C TYR A 280 15.97 -14.31 5.71
N SER A 281 15.15 -15.24 5.22
CA SER A 281 15.28 -16.67 5.46
C SER A 281 15.66 -17.38 4.16
N ALA A 282 16.90 -17.87 4.08
CA ALA A 282 17.37 -18.66 2.95
C ALA A 282 16.61 -20.00 2.82
N GLU A 283 16.27 -20.63 3.95
CA GLU A 283 15.56 -21.91 4.00
C GLU A 283 14.13 -21.77 3.48
N ALA A 284 13.39 -20.78 4.00
CA ALA A 284 12.00 -20.56 3.63
C ALA A 284 11.84 -19.71 2.35
N LYS A 285 12.93 -19.11 1.85
CA LYS A 285 12.94 -18.13 0.77
C LYS A 285 11.96 -16.99 1.01
N THR A 286 11.97 -16.47 2.24
CA THR A 286 11.07 -15.39 2.68
C THR A 286 11.85 -14.14 3.04
N THR A 287 11.21 -12.99 2.83
CA THR A 287 11.75 -11.67 3.14
C THR A 287 10.75 -10.89 3.98
N ARG A 288 11.22 -10.21 5.02
CA ARG A 288 10.46 -9.17 5.72
C ARG A 288 11.21 -7.87 5.61
N ILE A 289 10.49 -6.81 5.26
CA ILE A 289 11.04 -5.47 5.14
C ILE A 289 10.28 -4.57 6.10
N LEU A 290 11.00 -3.85 6.94
CA LEU A 290 10.48 -2.70 7.66
C LEU A 290 11.10 -1.46 7.08
N HIS A 291 10.26 -0.48 6.74
CA HIS A 291 10.67 0.89 6.57
C HIS A 291 9.96 1.80 7.57
N SER A 292 10.68 2.63 8.29
CA SER A 292 10.11 3.66 9.17
C SER A 292 10.88 4.97 9.00
N SER A 293 10.20 6.01 8.50
CA SER A 293 10.81 7.32 8.31
C SER A 293 10.80 8.19 9.58
N ARG A 294 10.01 7.80 10.58
CA ARG A 294 9.69 8.63 11.77
C ARG A 294 10.14 8.02 13.11
N LEU A 295 10.24 6.70 13.23
CA LEU A 295 10.65 6.07 14.49
C LEU A 295 12.12 6.30 14.78
N ARG A 296 12.45 6.40 16.07
CA ARG A 296 13.85 6.45 16.50
C ARG A 296 14.50 5.09 16.25
N PRO A 297 15.79 5.06 15.88
CA PRO A 297 16.46 3.81 15.57
C PRO A 297 16.43 2.80 16.73
N ALA A 298 16.64 3.30 17.96
CA ALA A 298 16.59 2.51 19.19
C ALA A 298 15.23 1.83 19.44
N THR A 299 14.12 2.46 19.04
CA THR A 299 12.79 1.87 19.18
C THR A 299 12.62 0.70 18.22
N VAL A 300 13.03 0.88 16.96
CA VAL A 300 12.97 -0.15 15.92
C VAL A 300 13.80 -1.37 16.33
N ILE A 301 15.06 -1.13 16.71
CA ILE A 301 16.01 -2.18 17.10
C ILE A 301 15.53 -2.92 18.36
N ARG A 302 15.05 -2.20 19.39
CA ARG A 302 14.52 -2.83 20.62
C ARG A 302 13.29 -3.70 20.32
N GLY A 303 12.40 -3.24 19.45
CA GLY A 303 11.25 -4.03 19.01
C GLY A 303 11.68 -5.30 18.25
N LEU A 304 12.69 -5.20 17.37
CA LEU A 304 13.25 -6.36 16.66
C LEU A 304 13.80 -7.41 17.63
N VAL A 305 14.58 -6.96 18.63
CA VAL A 305 15.16 -7.86 19.63
C VAL A 305 14.05 -8.58 20.42
N ASN A 306 13.04 -7.84 20.87
CA ASN A 306 12.00 -8.37 21.77
C ASN A 306 10.97 -9.28 21.08
N ALA A 307 10.54 -8.93 19.87
CA ALA A 307 9.48 -9.69 19.18
C ALA A 307 9.96 -11.07 18.69
N HIS A 308 11.28 -11.25 18.60
CA HIS A 308 11.87 -12.35 17.85
C HIS A 308 13.13 -12.93 18.51
N LEU A 309 13.18 -13.04 19.84
CA LEU A 309 14.35 -13.61 20.55
C LEU A 309 14.98 -14.85 19.90
N PRO A 310 14.22 -15.84 19.36
CA PRO A 310 14.81 -17.01 18.69
C PRO A 310 15.56 -16.72 17.38
N ILE A 311 15.31 -15.60 16.69
CA ILE A 311 15.96 -15.32 15.40
C ILE A 311 17.47 -15.19 15.57
N TRP A 312 17.90 -14.57 16.68
CA TRP A 312 19.29 -14.28 16.99
C TRP A 312 20.16 -15.54 17.18
N ASP A 313 19.53 -16.69 17.47
CA ASP A 313 20.20 -17.99 17.49
C ASP A 313 20.43 -18.57 16.09
N THR A 314 19.77 -18.04 15.05
CA THR A 314 19.81 -18.56 13.67
C THR A 314 20.51 -17.64 12.67
N VAL A 315 20.80 -16.39 13.05
CA VAL A 315 21.43 -15.40 12.17
C VAL A 315 22.86 -15.81 11.80
N VAL A 316 23.11 -15.94 10.51
CA VAL A 316 24.42 -16.26 9.92
C VAL A 316 25.13 -15.01 9.43
N VAL A 317 24.38 -14.05 8.89
CA VAL A 317 24.91 -12.78 8.35
C VAL A 317 24.21 -11.61 9.03
N LEU A 318 24.99 -10.68 9.58
CA LEU A 318 24.50 -9.41 10.11
C LEU A 318 25.19 -8.26 9.39
N SER A 319 24.40 -7.41 8.74
CA SER A 319 24.85 -6.14 8.18
C SER A 319 24.20 -4.99 8.96
N ILE A 320 25.01 -4.06 9.44
CA ILE A 320 24.53 -2.95 10.27
C ILE A 320 25.42 -1.72 10.13
N ASP A 321 24.81 -0.54 10.16
CA ASP A 321 25.58 0.71 10.22
C ASP A 321 26.31 0.86 11.55
N VAL A 322 27.54 1.38 11.48
CA VAL A 322 28.42 1.50 12.65
C VAL A 322 27.79 2.34 13.78
N LEU A 323 26.96 3.32 13.44
CA LEU A 323 26.26 4.18 14.40
C LEU A 323 25.17 3.43 15.18
N GLU A 324 24.56 2.40 14.57
CA GLU A 324 23.50 1.60 15.17
C GLU A 324 24.02 0.38 15.93
N TRP A 325 25.30 0.03 15.76
CA TRP A 325 25.93 -1.08 16.49
C TRP A 325 25.74 -0.97 18.01
N CYS A 326 26.07 0.19 18.58
CA CYS A 326 25.90 0.43 20.02
C CYS A 326 24.43 0.40 20.46
N VAL A 327 23.52 0.77 19.56
CA VAL A 327 22.07 0.78 19.79
C VAL A 327 21.51 -0.64 19.79
N LEU A 328 22.14 -1.57 19.06
CA LEU A 328 21.80 -3.00 19.03
C LEU A 328 22.36 -3.79 20.22
N VAL A 329 23.62 -3.56 20.59
CA VAL A 329 24.30 -4.35 21.63
C VAL A 329 23.58 -4.27 22.98
N ASN A 330 23.18 -3.08 23.42
CA ASN A 330 22.54 -2.90 24.72
C ASN A 330 21.21 -3.69 24.84
N PRO A 331 20.24 -3.57 23.91
CA PRO A 331 19.05 -4.42 23.90
C PRO A 331 19.33 -5.92 23.84
N LEU A 332 20.33 -6.38 23.08
CA LEU A 332 20.70 -7.80 23.05
C LEU A 332 21.17 -8.28 24.42
N CYS A 333 22.04 -7.51 25.08
CA CYS A 333 22.50 -7.83 26.43
C CYS A 333 21.36 -7.79 27.46
N GLU A 334 20.48 -6.78 27.41
CA GLU A 334 19.27 -6.69 28.25
C GLU A 334 18.36 -7.91 28.07
N ALA A 335 18.26 -8.44 26.84
CA ALA A 335 17.51 -9.64 26.51
C ALA A 335 18.24 -10.96 26.85
N GLY A 336 19.44 -10.90 27.45
CA GLY A 336 20.24 -12.07 27.80
C GLY A 336 20.99 -12.71 26.64
N ILE A 337 21.02 -12.07 25.47
CA ILE A 337 21.73 -12.52 24.26
C ILE A 337 23.16 -11.98 24.32
N GLY A 338 24.02 -12.69 25.04
CA GLY A 338 25.44 -12.34 25.17
C GLY A 338 26.33 -12.84 24.02
N LEU A 339 25.82 -13.75 23.17
CA LEU A 339 26.59 -14.37 22.08
C LEU A 339 25.68 -14.75 20.90
N LEU A 340 26.02 -14.29 19.70
CA LEU A 340 25.38 -14.70 18.44
C LEU A 340 26.10 -15.94 17.89
N ARG A 341 25.65 -17.13 18.32
CA ARG A 341 26.38 -18.41 18.15
C ARG A 341 26.57 -18.84 16.69
N THR A 342 25.64 -18.48 15.83
CA THR A 342 25.59 -18.91 14.42
C THR A 342 26.13 -17.87 13.45
N LEU A 343 26.44 -16.66 13.95
CA LEU A 343 26.95 -15.56 13.14
C LEU A 343 28.32 -15.92 12.55
N ARG A 344 28.43 -15.83 11.23
CA ARG A 344 29.67 -16.08 10.48
C ARG A 344 30.22 -14.80 9.87
N ASP A 345 29.32 -13.93 9.39
CA ASP A 345 29.69 -12.71 8.68
C ASP A 345 29.06 -11.50 9.36
N LEU A 346 29.91 -10.53 9.74
CA LEU A 346 29.51 -9.23 10.28
C LEU A 346 30.01 -8.14 9.32
N THR A 347 29.08 -7.39 8.74
CA THR A 347 29.38 -6.21 7.91
C THR A 347 29.02 -4.95 8.68
N LEU A 348 30.00 -4.09 8.92
CA LEU A 348 29.80 -2.76 9.52
C LEU A 348 29.87 -1.70 8.43
N ASN A 349 28.74 -1.06 8.15
CA ASN A 349 28.65 -0.02 7.13
C ASN A 349 29.00 1.35 7.73
N VAL A 350 29.72 2.16 6.97
CA VAL A 350 30.08 3.53 7.35
C VAL A 350 29.54 4.48 6.29
N ASP A 351 28.46 5.18 6.60
CA ASP A 351 27.95 6.24 5.74
C ASP A 351 28.68 7.57 6.05
N GLN A 352 29.52 8.02 5.11
CA GLN A 352 30.28 9.27 5.24
C GLN A 352 29.41 10.52 5.19
N SER A 353 28.22 10.46 4.57
CA SER A 353 27.29 11.58 4.52
C SER A 353 26.72 11.88 5.91
N GLU A 354 26.54 10.85 6.74
CA GLU A 354 26.04 10.96 8.11
C GLU A 354 27.09 11.46 9.11
N LEU A 355 28.36 11.08 8.91
CA LEU A 355 29.49 11.58 9.70
C LEU A 355 29.68 13.11 9.51
N SER A 356 29.35 13.61 8.32
CA SER A 356 29.46 15.02 7.94
C SER A 356 28.35 15.88 8.56
N ALA A 357 27.14 15.35 8.70
CA ALA A 357 25.98 16.06 9.27
C ALA A 357 26.05 16.24 10.80
N ARG A 358 26.92 15.51 11.49
CA ARG A 358 27.15 15.60 12.94
C ARG A 358 28.42 16.37 13.34
N ALA A 359 29.20 16.85 12.36
CA ALA A 359 30.32 17.75 12.65
C ALA A 359 29.78 19.14 13.05
N PRO A 360 30.27 19.78 14.12
CA PRO A 360 29.89 21.16 14.42
C PRO A 360 30.27 22.08 13.25
N PRO A 361 29.46 23.11 12.94
CA PRO A 361 29.85 24.09 11.93
C PRO A 361 31.15 24.75 12.38
N TYR A 362 32.16 24.73 11.50
CA TYR A 362 33.43 25.41 11.70
C TYR A 362 33.28 26.93 11.71
#